data_AF-A0A4D4N881-F1
#
_entry.id   AF-A0A4D4N881-F1
#
_cell.length_a   1.000
_cell.length_b   1.000
_cell.length_c   1.000
_cell.angle_alpha   90.00
_cell.angle_beta   90.00
_cell.angle_gamma   90.00
#
_symmetry.space_group_name_H-M   'P 1'
#
loop_
_entity.id
_entity.type
_entity.pdbx_description
1 polymer ?
#
loop_
_entity_poly.entity_id
_entity_poly.type
_entity_poly.pdbx_seq_one_letter_code
_entity_poly.pdbx_strand_id
1 'polypeptide(L)'
;MGSCGHLATRLDKYMLRDAISHEEDLRKIPPLDPEILRGRLLVTYLFPGEERDFRKGMEGEVYATITPYSPEDAARLLQLPQPKKLRKYVALIDPQEVPVIRGPRLHEAGGIEFLLSEGVPARAVQHQSEWEVQ
;
A
#
# COMPACT_ATOMS: atom_id res chain seq x y z
N MET A 1 -7.90 4.21 22.02
CA MET A 1 -6.74 3.30 22.09
C MET A 1 -6.13 3.24 20.70
N GLY A 2 -4.82 3.49 20.55
CA GLY A 2 -4.16 3.39 19.24
C GLY A 2 -3.94 1.92 18.88
N SER A 3 -4.30 1.53 17.66
CA SER A 3 -4.02 0.18 17.15
C SER A 3 -2.52 0.01 16.85
N CYS A 4 -2.06 -1.24 16.71
CA CYS A 4 -0.70 -1.55 16.26
C CYS A 4 -0.38 -0.88 14.92
N GLY A 5 -1.37 -0.79 14.01
CA GLY A 5 -1.25 -0.08 12.75
C GLY A 5 -0.95 1.41 12.94
N HIS A 6 -1.57 2.08 13.92
CA HIS A 6 -1.30 3.49 14.20
C HIS A 6 0.12 3.73 14.73
N LEU A 7 0.65 2.80 15.55
CA LEU A 7 2.06 2.88 16.01
C LEU A 7 3.02 2.67 14.84
N ALA A 8 2.75 1.67 13.99
CA ALA A 8 3.57 1.37 12.82
C ALA A 8 3.59 2.54 11.83
N THR A 9 2.44 3.17 11.53
CA THR A 9 2.42 4.38 10.68
C THR A 9 3.26 5.51 11.27
N ARG A 10 3.27 5.68 12.60
CA ARG A 10 4.10 6.72 13.23
C ARG A 10 5.58 6.47 13.00
N LEU A 11 6.04 5.23 13.12
CA LEU A 11 7.43 4.86 12.81
C LEU A 11 7.74 5.09 11.34
N ASP A 12 6.85 4.65 10.46
CA ASP A 12 6.98 4.82 9.01
C ASP A 12 7.05 6.29 8.61
N LYS A 13 6.24 7.15 9.26
CA LYS A 13 6.28 8.60 9.08
C LYS A 13 7.64 9.19 9.42
N TYR A 14 8.28 8.72 10.49
CA TYR A 14 9.62 9.18 10.85
C TYR A 14 10.68 8.71 9.86
N MET A 15 10.56 7.47 9.36
CA MET A 15 11.52 6.91 8.40
C MET A 15 11.43 7.56 7.01
N LEU A 16 10.22 7.95 6.61
CA LEU A 16 9.94 8.55 5.29
C LEU A 16 9.86 10.07 5.32
N ARG A 17 10.21 10.71 6.44
CA ARG A 17 9.89 12.12 6.73
C ARG A 17 10.17 13.08 5.56
N ASP A 18 11.32 12.93 4.92
CA ASP A 18 11.76 13.83 3.84
C ASP A 18 11.12 13.51 2.47
N ALA A 19 10.46 12.36 2.35
CA ALA A 19 9.79 11.90 1.14
C ALA A 19 8.26 12.08 1.18
N ILE A 20 7.68 12.39 2.35
CA ILE A 20 6.21 12.53 2.48
C ILE A 20 5.74 13.78 1.73
N SER A 21 4.87 13.54 0.76
CA SER A 21 4.16 14.59 0.03
C SER A 21 2.86 14.99 0.74
N HIS A 22 2.53 16.27 0.61
CA HIS A 22 1.25 16.85 1.02
C HIS A 22 0.26 17.02 -0.15
N GLU A 23 0.63 16.59 -1.35
CA GLU A 23 -0.26 16.62 -2.50
C GLU A 23 -1.45 15.69 -2.30
N GLU A 24 -2.64 16.19 -2.60
CA GLU A 24 -3.88 15.42 -2.42
C GLU A 24 -4.02 14.32 -3.45
N ASP A 25 -3.59 14.57 -4.69
CA ASP A 25 -3.65 13.58 -5.77
C ASP A 25 -2.30 12.87 -5.94
N LEU A 26 -2.25 11.58 -5.57
CA LEU A 26 -1.07 10.72 -5.74
C LEU A 26 -0.52 10.71 -7.18
N ARG A 27 -1.36 10.95 -8.20
CA ARG A 27 -0.95 11.00 -9.60
C ARG A 27 -0.05 12.18 -9.93
N LYS A 28 -0.16 13.27 -9.16
CA LYS A 28 0.65 14.48 -9.32
C LYS A 28 1.99 14.40 -8.60
N ILE A 29 2.15 13.45 -7.69
CA ILE A 29 3.42 13.22 -7.00
C ILE A 29 4.41 12.62 -8.02
N PRO A 30 5.65 13.14 -8.12
CA PRO A 30 6.67 12.56 -8.97
C PRO A 30 6.91 11.07 -8.66
N PRO A 31 7.40 10.28 -9.63
CA PRO A 31 7.85 8.93 -9.36
C PRO A 31 8.86 8.89 -8.21
N LEU A 32 8.64 7.97 -7.28
CA LEU A 32 9.47 7.71 -6.11
C LEU A 32 10.58 6.74 -6.50
N ASP A 33 11.80 7.01 -6.02
CA ASP A 33 12.89 6.05 -6.05
C ASP A 33 12.63 4.91 -5.03
N PRO A 34 12.49 3.64 -5.47
CA PRO A 34 12.28 2.51 -4.57
C PRO A 34 13.33 2.36 -3.46
N GLU A 35 14.55 2.86 -3.64
CA GLU A 35 15.61 2.82 -2.61
C GLU A 35 15.21 3.53 -1.31
N ILE A 36 14.34 4.54 -1.39
CA ILE A 36 13.79 5.25 -0.23
C ILE A 36 13.05 4.29 0.71
N LEU A 37 12.50 3.19 0.18
CA LEU A 37 11.77 2.17 0.96
C LEU A 37 12.69 1.20 1.69
N ARG A 38 14.01 1.20 1.42
CA ARG A 38 15.05 0.43 2.13
C ARG A 38 14.73 -1.07 2.22
N GLY A 39 14.32 -1.67 1.11
CA GLY A 39 13.99 -3.10 1.02
C GLY A 39 12.67 -3.51 1.66
N ARG A 40 11.82 -2.55 2.07
CA ARG A 40 10.47 -2.86 2.57
C ARG A 40 9.52 -3.15 1.42
N LEU A 41 8.66 -4.15 1.64
CA LEU A 41 7.60 -4.51 0.71
C LEU A 41 6.44 -3.53 0.84
N LEU A 42 5.72 -3.36 -0.27
CA LEU A 42 4.43 -2.71 -0.30
C LEU A 42 3.32 -3.75 -0.09
N VAL A 43 2.28 -3.34 0.62
CA VAL A 43 1.08 -4.10 0.95
C VAL A 43 -0.07 -3.49 0.18
N THR A 44 -0.75 -4.30 -0.61
CA THR A 44 -2.06 -3.95 -1.17
C THR A 44 -3.13 -4.88 -0.63
N TYR A 45 -4.35 -4.37 -0.52
CA TYR A 45 -5.49 -5.08 0.02
C TYR A 45 -6.44 -5.46 -1.11
N LEU A 46 -6.82 -6.74 -1.16
CA LEU A 46 -7.56 -7.36 -2.24
C LEU A 46 -8.93 -7.87 -1.78
N PHE A 47 -9.90 -7.82 -2.68
CA PHE A 47 -11.20 -8.48 -2.51
C PHE A 47 -11.08 -9.99 -2.73
N PRO A 48 -12.02 -10.78 -2.20
CA PRO A 48 -12.10 -12.20 -2.52
C PRO A 48 -12.21 -12.43 -4.04
N GLY A 49 -11.31 -13.26 -4.57
CA GLY A 49 -11.20 -13.60 -6.00
C GLY A 49 -10.10 -12.82 -6.73
N GLU A 50 -9.76 -11.60 -6.27
CA GLU A 50 -8.72 -10.77 -6.90
C GLU A 50 -7.31 -11.33 -6.67
N GLU A 51 -7.09 -12.14 -5.63
CA GLU A 51 -5.78 -12.71 -5.31
C GLU A 51 -5.21 -13.54 -6.48
N ARG A 52 -6.09 -14.28 -7.17
CA ARG A 52 -5.70 -15.13 -8.31
C ARG A 52 -5.26 -14.31 -9.51
N ASP A 53 -5.96 -13.22 -9.78
CA ASP A 53 -5.66 -12.34 -10.91
C ASP A 53 -4.41 -11.52 -10.60
N PHE A 54 -4.29 -11.01 -9.38
CA PHE A 54 -3.12 -10.26 -8.93
C PHE A 54 -1.83 -11.09 -9.05
N ARG A 55 -1.90 -12.42 -8.93
CA ARG A 55 -0.74 -13.31 -9.08
C ARG A 55 -0.15 -13.28 -10.49
N LYS A 56 -0.98 -13.03 -11.50
CA LYS A 56 -0.56 -12.91 -12.90
C LYS A 56 -0.03 -11.51 -13.22
N GLY A 57 0.03 -10.63 -12.22
CA GLY A 57 0.17 -9.21 -12.39
C GLY A 57 -1.20 -8.54 -12.60
N MET A 58 -1.24 -7.26 -12.29
CA MET A 58 -2.43 -6.43 -12.44
C MET A 58 -2.08 -5.23 -13.31
N GLU A 59 -2.89 -5.00 -14.33
CA GLU A 59 -2.81 -3.78 -15.12
C GLU A 59 -3.63 -2.67 -14.46
N GLY A 60 -3.19 -1.42 -14.62
CA GLY A 60 -3.89 -0.24 -14.08
C GLY A 60 -3.51 0.09 -12.63
N GLU A 61 -4.10 1.17 -12.12
CA GLU A 61 -3.69 1.75 -10.84
C GLU A 61 -3.92 0.83 -9.63
N VAL A 62 -2.88 0.61 -8.84
CA VAL A 62 -2.95 -0.13 -7.57
C VAL A 62 -2.54 0.78 -6.42
N TYR A 63 -3.37 0.84 -5.38
CA TYR A 63 -3.06 1.54 -4.14
C TYR A 63 -2.37 0.59 -3.16
N ALA A 64 -1.31 1.08 -2.52
CA ALA A 64 -0.51 0.28 -1.60
C ALA A 64 -0.06 1.10 -0.38
N THR A 65 0.42 0.41 0.64
CA THR A 65 1.00 0.98 1.86
C THR A 65 2.22 0.18 2.27
N ILE A 66 3.09 0.73 3.11
CA ILE A 66 4.16 -0.03 3.77
C ILE A 66 3.74 -0.56 5.14
N THR A 67 2.66 -0.02 5.69
CA THR A 67 2.21 -0.33 7.04
C THR A 67 1.14 -1.42 6.97
N PRO A 68 1.34 -2.59 7.57
CA PRO A 68 0.29 -3.60 7.66
C PRO A 68 -0.79 -3.15 8.65
N TYR A 69 -1.97 -2.85 8.12
CA TYR A 69 -3.21 -2.61 8.86
C TYR A 69 -4.11 -3.86 8.87
N SER A 70 -4.93 -4.00 9.91
CA SER A 70 -6.09 -4.91 9.85
C SER A 70 -7.07 -4.44 8.76
N PRO A 71 -7.99 -5.29 8.28
CA PRO A 71 -9.00 -4.89 7.31
C PRO A 71 -9.82 -3.64 7.74
N GLU A 72 -10.16 -3.53 9.02
CA GLU A 72 -10.90 -2.40 9.59
C GLU A 72 -10.07 -1.12 9.62
N ASP A 73 -8.79 -1.23 10.02
CA ASP A 73 -7.89 -0.09 10.01
C ASP A 73 -7.55 0.35 8.58
N ALA A 74 -7.38 -0.58 7.63
CA ALA A 74 -7.18 -0.25 6.22
C ALA A 74 -8.38 0.53 5.65
N ALA A 75 -9.61 0.11 5.97
CA ALA A 75 -10.83 0.81 5.56
C ALA A 75 -10.98 2.21 6.16
N ARG A 76 -10.33 2.48 7.31
CA ARG A 76 -10.41 3.76 8.04
C ARG A 76 -9.24 4.70 7.76
N LEU A 77 -8.04 4.15 7.58
CA LEU A 77 -6.77 4.90 7.55
C LEU A 77 -6.27 5.16 6.14
N LEU A 78 -6.74 4.42 5.14
CA LEU A 78 -6.37 4.55 3.74
C LEU A 78 -7.56 5.04 2.91
N GLN A 79 -7.30 5.70 1.77
CA GLN A 79 -8.35 6.13 0.83
C GLN A 79 -8.56 5.06 -0.24
N LEU A 80 -8.84 3.83 0.18
CA LEU A 80 -9.06 2.73 -0.76
C LEU A 80 -10.37 2.92 -1.53
N PRO A 81 -10.43 2.56 -2.83
CA PRO A 81 -11.68 2.50 -3.57
C PRO A 81 -12.71 1.64 -2.83
N GLN A 82 -13.98 2.03 -2.77
CA GLN A 82 -15.02 1.26 -2.07
C GLN A 82 -14.66 0.90 -0.60
N PRO A 83 -14.42 1.89 0.29
CA PRO A 83 -13.89 1.67 1.64
C PRO A 83 -14.84 0.86 2.55
N LYS A 84 -16.14 0.79 2.20
CA LYS A 84 -17.14 0.01 2.95
C LYS A 84 -17.06 -1.51 2.71
N LYS A 85 -16.33 -1.96 1.68
CA LYS A 85 -16.13 -3.38 1.43
C LYS A 85 -14.83 -3.84 2.08
N LEU A 86 -14.93 -4.84 2.95
CA LEU A 86 -13.77 -5.43 3.61
C LEU A 86 -12.93 -6.20 2.61
N ARG A 87 -11.63 -5.91 2.63
CA ARG A 87 -10.60 -6.62 1.88
C ARG A 87 -9.92 -7.58 2.83
N LYS A 88 -10.08 -8.88 2.57
CA LYS A 88 -9.61 -9.95 3.46
C LYS A 88 -8.30 -10.56 3.01
N TYR A 89 -7.84 -10.22 1.81
CA TYR A 89 -6.61 -10.72 1.23
C TYR A 89 -5.60 -9.59 1.13
N VAL A 90 -4.33 -9.94 1.23
CA VAL A 90 -3.24 -9.01 0.91
C VAL A 90 -2.26 -9.63 -0.05
N ALA A 91 -1.65 -8.76 -0.85
CA ALA A 91 -0.47 -9.09 -1.62
C ALA A 91 0.71 -8.22 -1.16
N LEU A 92 1.86 -8.87 -1.05
CA LEU A 92 3.14 -8.22 -0.82
C LEU A 92 3.83 -8.01 -2.17
N ILE A 93 4.27 -6.77 -2.38
CA ILE A 93 4.81 -6.30 -3.65
C ILE A 93 6.24 -5.80 -3.39
N ASP A 94 7.18 -6.29 -4.19
CA ASP A 94 8.53 -5.77 -4.24
C ASP A 94 8.56 -4.46 -5.03
N PRO A 95 8.84 -3.31 -4.38
CA PRO A 95 8.87 -2.03 -5.07
C PRO A 95 9.98 -1.92 -6.13
N GLN A 96 11.05 -2.72 -6.04
CA GLN A 96 12.14 -2.70 -7.02
C GLN A 96 11.71 -3.20 -8.40
N GLU A 97 10.65 -4.01 -8.43
CA GLU A 97 10.11 -4.61 -9.64
C GLU A 97 8.90 -3.85 -10.20
N VAL A 98 8.47 -2.76 -9.53
CA VAL A 98 7.33 -1.95 -9.96
C VAL A 98 7.82 -0.78 -10.84
N PRO A 99 7.25 -0.59 -12.05
CA PRO A 99 7.72 0.44 -12.99
C PRO A 99 7.62 1.87 -12.45
N VAL A 100 6.47 2.23 -11.87
CA VAL A 100 6.20 3.59 -11.39
C VAL A 100 5.45 3.54 -10.07
N ILE A 101 6.12 3.99 -9.02
CA ILE A 101 5.57 4.18 -7.68
C ILE A 101 5.45 5.69 -7.43
N ARG A 102 4.34 6.15 -6.88
CA ARG A 102 4.12 7.54 -6.46
C ARG A 102 3.72 7.59 -5.00
N GLY A 103 4.10 8.65 -4.30
CA GLY A 103 3.98 8.76 -2.84
C GLY A 103 5.37 8.91 -2.19
N PRO A 104 5.50 8.73 -0.87
CA PRO A 104 4.45 8.49 0.11
C PRO A 104 3.54 9.70 0.32
N ARG A 105 2.23 9.47 0.48
CA ARG A 105 1.25 10.47 0.97
C ARG A 105 0.78 10.07 2.35
N LEU A 106 0.80 11.01 3.30
CA LEU A 106 0.24 10.79 4.64
C LEU A 106 -1.22 11.28 4.69
N HIS A 107 -2.13 10.37 5.06
CA HIS A 107 -3.53 10.69 5.33
C HIS A 107 -3.71 11.33 6.70
N GLU A 108 -4.70 12.23 6.82
CA GLU A 108 -5.06 12.86 8.10
C GLU A 108 -5.41 11.84 9.20
N ALA A 109 -6.05 10.74 8.80
CA ALA A 109 -6.40 9.64 9.71
C ALA A 109 -5.16 8.87 10.23
N GLY A 110 -4.00 9.05 9.61
CA GLY A 110 -2.73 8.45 10.00
C GLY A 110 -2.35 7.19 9.23
N GLY A 111 -2.69 7.11 7.94
CA GLY A 111 -2.22 6.07 7.02
C GLY A 111 -1.21 6.61 6.00
N ILE A 112 -0.25 5.79 5.55
CA ILE A 112 0.67 6.16 4.47
C ILE A 112 0.29 5.40 3.20
N GLU A 113 0.15 6.10 2.09
CA GLU A 113 -0.33 5.53 0.84
C GLU A 113 0.62 5.81 -0.31
N PHE A 114 0.70 4.85 -1.22
CA PHE A 114 1.41 4.87 -2.48
C PHE A 114 0.46 4.49 -3.61
N LEU A 115 0.79 4.96 -4.80
CA LEU A 115 0.11 4.61 -6.04
C LEU A 115 1.10 3.94 -6.99
N LEU A 116 0.78 2.74 -7.43
CA LEU A 116 1.48 2.01 -8.48
C LEU A 116 0.74 2.31 -9.78
N SER A 117 1.17 3.36 -10.50
CA SER A 117 0.33 3.99 -11.52
C SER A 117 0.24 3.23 -12.83
N GLU A 118 1.17 2.30 -13.08
CA GLU A 118 1.19 1.44 -14.28
C GLU A 118 0.79 0.00 -13.97
N GLY A 119 0.36 -0.27 -12.73
CA GLY A 119 0.06 -1.61 -12.24
C GLY A 119 1.26 -2.33 -11.66
N VAL A 120 1.10 -3.63 -11.52
CA VAL A 120 2.00 -4.51 -10.79
C VAL A 120 2.34 -5.71 -11.67
N PRO A 121 3.58 -5.83 -12.16
CA PRO A 121 3.95 -6.99 -12.93
C PRO A 121 3.99 -8.24 -12.05
N ALA A 122 3.73 -9.41 -12.62
CA ALA A 122 3.69 -10.68 -11.88
C ALA A 122 4.96 -10.94 -11.04
N ARG A 123 6.12 -10.54 -11.57
CA ARG A 123 7.43 -10.70 -10.90
C ARG A 123 7.59 -9.82 -9.65
N ALA A 124 6.83 -8.74 -9.53
CA ALA A 124 6.83 -7.92 -8.33
C ALA A 124 6.04 -8.54 -7.18
N VAL A 125 5.19 -9.54 -7.45
CA VAL A 125 4.33 -10.16 -6.42
C VAL A 125 5.11 -11.24 -5.67
N GLN A 126 5.47 -10.95 -4.42
CA GLN A 126 6.31 -11.83 -3.60
C GLN A 126 5.48 -12.86 -2.82
N HIS A 127 4.34 -12.44 -2.27
CA HIS A 127 3.49 -13.32 -1.46
C HIS A 127 2.03 -12.87 -1.48
N GLN A 128 1.11 -13.82 -1.32
CA GLN A 128 -0.33 -13.60 -1.21
C GLN A 128 -0.90 -14.53 -0.15
N SER A 129 -1.66 -13.97 0.79
CA SER A 129 -2.33 -14.75 1.83
C SER A 129 -3.67 -14.14 2.21
N GLU A 130 -4.58 -14.98 2.71
CA GLU A 130 -5.70 -14.50 3.50
C GLU A 130 -5.14 -13.86 4.78
N TRP A 131 -5.71 -12.73 5.21
CA TRP A 131 -5.47 -12.22 6.55
C TRP A 131 -6.19 -13.14 7.55
N GLU A 132 -5.51 -14.21 7.98
CA GLU A 132 -5.88 -14.90 9.20
C GLU A 132 -5.36 -14.09 10.39
N VAL A 133 -6.15 -13.12 10.86
CA VAL A 133 -6.00 -12.66 12.25
C VAL A 133 -6.62 -13.76 13.11
N GLN A 134 -5.79 -14.61 13.72
CA GLN A 134 -6.20 -15.35 14.91
C GLN A 134 -6.22 -14.41 16.12
#